data_AF-A0A351IYB5-F1
#
_entry.id   AF-A0A351IYB5-F1
#
_cell.length_a   1.000
_cell.length_b   1.000
_cell.length_c   1.000
_cell.angle_alpha   90.00
_cell.angle_beta   90.00
_cell.angle_gamma   90.00
#
_symmetry.space_group_name_H-M   'P 1'
#
loop_
_entity.id
_entity.type
_entity.pdbx_description
1 polymer ?
#
loop_
_entity_poly.entity_id
_entity_poly.type
_entity_poly.pdbx_seq_one_letter_code
_entity_poly.pdbx_strand_id
1 'polypeptide(L)'
;MKKLLPTSAHAWESKIEGYFLSCEGPRLDKNGNPIVDNEGNPIRTVVKPYTVTGLAYALGVESRDALYKIPGNAGCLVRRALLKIEEYAEQQLFFKESHAGSKLFLEVNFERWKEALPQDEPLLVEIGPWGR
;
A
#
# COMPACT_ATOMS: atom_id res chain seq x y z
N MET A 1 -4.00 -26.79 1.86
CA MET A 1 -5.41 -26.33 1.79
C MET A 1 -5.48 -25.13 0.85
N LYS A 2 -6.17 -25.20 -0.29
CA LYS A 2 -6.47 -23.99 -1.09
C LYS A 2 -7.44 -23.13 -0.26
N LYS A 3 -6.99 -21.97 0.25
CA LYS A 3 -7.90 -21.01 0.86
C LYS A 3 -8.81 -20.51 -0.26
N LEU A 4 -10.10 -20.85 -0.21
CA LEU A 4 -11.08 -20.25 -1.12
C LEU A 4 -11.17 -18.75 -0.84
N LEU A 5 -11.24 -17.96 -1.90
CA LEU A 5 -11.51 -16.53 -1.82
C LEU A 5 -12.88 -16.30 -1.15
N PRO A 6 -13.07 -15.15 -0.46
CA PRO A 6 -14.36 -14.84 0.14
C PRO A 6 -15.49 -14.79 -0.90
N THR A 7 -16.66 -15.29 -0.52
CA THR A 7 -17.82 -15.44 -1.42
C THR A 7 -18.86 -14.34 -1.29
N SER A 8 -18.84 -13.55 -0.21
CA SER A 8 -19.79 -12.45 0.03
C SER A 8 -19.07 -11.12 0.27
N ALA A 9 -19.74 -10.00 -0.01
CA ALA A 9 -19.19 -8.66 0.20
C ALA A 9 -18.77 -8.44 1.68
N HIS A 10 -19.60 -8.87 2.61
CA HIS A 10 -19.29 -8.80 4.04
C HIS A 10 -18.03 -9.61 4.40
N ALA A 11 -17.85 -10.80 3.83
CA ALA A 11 -16.64 -11.60 4.08
C ALA A 11 -15.37 -10.93 3.50
N TRP A 12 -15.49 -10.18 2.41
CA TRP A 12 -14.39 -9.36 1.89
C TRP A 12 -14.07 -8.20 2.83
N GLU A 13 -15.10 -7.44 3.25
CA GLU A 13 -14.96 -6.35 4.22
C GLU A 13 -14.27 -6.82 5.50
N SER A 14 -14.76 -7.88 6.14
CA SER A 14 -14.18 -8.40 7.37
C SER A 14 -12.72 -8.84 7.22
N LYS A 15 -12.34 -9.44 6.08
CA LYS A 15 -10.92 -9.78 5.84
C LYS A 15 -10.04 -8.56 5.65
N ILE A 16 -10.53 -7.55 4.92
CA ILE A 16 -9.83 -6.30 4.69
C ILE A 16 -9.65 -5.55 6.01
N GLU A 17 -10.71 -5.41 6.80
CA GLU A 17 -10.66 -4.80 8.13
C GLU A 17 -9.75 -5.58 9.07
N GLY A 18 -9.86 -6.90 9.07
CA GLY A 18 -8.98 -7.78 9.84
C GLY A 18 -7.50 -7.57 9.52
N TYR A 19 -7.15 -7.34 8.25
CA TYR A 19 -5.79 -6.98 7.87
C TYR A 19 -5.35 -5.65 8.49
N PHE A 20 -6.13 -4.58 8.34
CA PHE A 20 -5.75 -3.28 8.91
C PHE A 20 -5.66 -3.32 10.44
N LEU A 21 -6.61 -3.98 11.11
CA LEU A 21 -6.58 -4.19 12.56
C LEU A 21 -5.34 -4.98 13.02
N SER A 22 -4.85 -5.92 12.20
CA SER A 22 -3.62 -6.68 12.49
C SER A 22 -2.34 -5.85 12.41
N CYS A 23 -2.41 -4.70 11.75
CA CYS A 23 -1.32 -3.73 11.66
C CYS A 23 -1.35 -2.70 12.81
N GLU A 24 -2.45 -2.66 13.56
CA GLU A 24 -2.60 -1.80 14.72
C GLU A 24 -2.18 -2.51 16.01
N GLY A 25 -1.68 -1.73 16.96
CA GLY A 25 -1.28 -2.19 18.28
C GLY A 25 -1.23 -1.04 19.28
N PRO A 26 -0.95 -1.32 20.55
CA PRO A 26 -0.84 -0.27 21.57
C PRO A 26 0.35 0.64 21.25
N ARG A 27 0.15 1.95 21.36
CA ARG A 27 1.23 2.93 21.33
C ARG A 27 2.05 2.77 22.61
N LEU A 28 3.35 2.54 22.47
CA LEU A 28 4.24 2.34 23.61
C LEU A 28 4.98 3.64 23.96
N ASP A 29 5.26 3.82 25.24
CA ASP A 29 6.18 4.85 25.73
C ASP A 29 7.65 4.43 25.50
N LYS A 30 8.59 5.30 25.89
CA LYS A 30 10.04 5.04 25.80
C LYS A 30 10.53 3.84 26.62
N ASN A 31 9.73 3.35 27.57
CA ASN A 31 10.04 2.23 28.44
C ASN A 31 9.34 0.93 27.97
N GLY A 32 8.56 0.98 26.89
CA GLY A 32 7.82 -0.16 26.35
C GLY A 32 6.45 -0.38 26.98
N ASN A 33 5.94 0.55 27.80
CA ASN A 33 4.61 0.43 28.41
C ASN A 33 3.53 1.02 27.49
N PRO A 34 2.32 0.43 27.43
CA PRO A 34 1.20 1.01 26.70
C PRO A 34 0.81 2.38 27.26
N ILE A 35 0.70 3.37 26.38
CA ILE A 35 0.09 4.66 26.69
C ILE A 35 -1.43 4.45 26.71
N VAL A 36 -2.06 4.84 27.81
CA VAL A 36 -3.51 4.71 28.02
C VAL A 36 -4.23 6.04 27.86
N ASP A 37 -5.51 6.00 27.50
CA ASP A 37 -6.41 7.14 27.53
C ASP A 37 -6.92 7.44 28.95
N ASN A 38 -7.82 8.41 29.07
CA ASN A 38 -8.40 8.82 30.35
C ASN A 38 -9.24 7.72 31.02
N GLU A 39 -9.68 6.70 30.27
CA GLU A 39 -10.47 5.56 30.74
C GLU A 39 -9.58 4.35 31.09
N GLY A 40 -8.27 4.45 30.88
CA GLY A 40 -7.30 3.38 31.12
C GLY A 40 -7.17 2.39 29.94
N ASN A 41 -7.76 2.68 28.79
CA ASN A 41 -7.64 1.83 27.60
C ASN A 41 -6.38 2.17 26.81
N PRO A 42 -5.61 1.19 26.30
CA PRO A 42 -4.44 1.47 25.47
C PRO A 42 -4.79 2.23 24.19
N ILE A 43 -4.11 3.35 23.95
CA ILE A 43 -4.23 4.11 22.70
C ILE A 43 -3.67 3.25 21.57
N ARG A 44 -4.50 2.91 20.59
CA ARG A 44 -4.09 2.12 19.44
C ARG A 44 -3.52 3.00 18.33
N THR A 45 -2.46 2.53 17.69
CA THR A 45 -1.84 3.17 16.54
C THR A 45 -1.32 2.13 15.56
N VAL A 46 -0.93 2.58 14.36
CA VAL A 46 -0.30 1.72 13.35
C VAL A 46 1.11 1.38 13.82
N VAL A 47 1.32 0.12 14.22
CA VAL A 47 2.63 -0.39 14.68
C VAL A 47 3.34 -1.18 13.59
N LYS A 48 2.61 -1.59 12.54
CA LYS A 48 3.16 -2.21 11.33
C LYS A 48 2.68 -1.43 10.11
N PRO A 49 3.56 -1.06 9.17
CA PRO A 49 3.15 -0.33 7.97
C PRO A 49 2.10 -1.10 7.16
N TYR A 50 1.17 -0.38 6.56
CA TYR A 50 0.27 -0.97 5.57
C TYR A 50 1.03 -1.20 4.26
N THR A 51 0.94 -2.41 3.72
CA THR A 51 1.56 -2.78 2.43
C THR A 51 0.57 -3.45 1.49
N VAL A 52 0.77 -3.27 0.18
CA VAL A 52 -0.03 -3.96 -0.85
C VAL A 52 0.14 -5.47 -0.76
N THR A 53 1.37 -5.94 -0.57
CA THR A 53 1.68 -7.37 -0.41
C THR A 53 1.06 -7.96 0.85
N GLY A 54 1.04 -7.22 1.98
CA GLY A 54 0.39 -7.67 3.21
C GLY A 54 -1.12 -7.86 3.03
N LEU A 55 -1.77 -6.93 2.33
CA LEU A 55 -3.19 -7.04 1.96
C LEU A 55 -3.43 -8.27 1.06
N ALA A 56 -2.60 -8.46 0.02
CA ALA A 56 -2.68 -9.61 -0.87
C ALA A 56 -2.58 -10.94 -0.09
N TYR A 57 -1.60 -11.03 0.80
CA TYR A 57 -1.38 -12.20 1.64
C TYR A 57 -2.56 -12.48 2.57
N ALA A 58 -3.11 -11.45 3.21
CA ALA A 58 -4.26 -11.58 4.11
C ALA A 58 -5.54 -12.05 3.39
N LEU A 59 -5.77 -11.54 2.18
CA LEU A 59 -6.92 -11.93 1.35
C LEU A 59 -6.76 -13.35 0.78
N GLY A 60 -5.51 -13.81 0.62
CA GLY A 60 -5.16 -15.14 0.11
C GLY A 60 -5.09 -15.18 -1.41
N VAL A 61 -4.71 -14.08 -2.06
CA VAL A 61 -4.46 -14.03 -3.50
C VAL A 61 -3.00 -14.38 -3.81
N GLU A 62 -2.75 -14.86 -5.02
CA GLU A 62 -1.44 -15.42 -5.42
C GLU A 62 -0.37 -14.35 -5.68
N SER A 63 -0.77 -13.11 -5.97
CA SER A 63 0.12 -11.98 -6.24
C SER A 63 -0.54 -10.65 -5.92
N ARG A 64 0.26 -9.59 -5.78
CA ARG A 64 -0.26 -8.21 -5.67
C ARG A 64 -1.08 -7.81 -6.89
N ASP A 65 -0.68 -8.22 -8.09
CA ASP A 65 -1.37 -7.88 -9.34
C ASP A 65 -2.77 -8.47 -9.41
N ALA A 66 -2.99 -9.60 -8.73
CA ALA A 66 -4.31 -10.22 -8.63
C ALA A 66 -5.34 -9.32 -7.92
N LEU A 67 -4.91 -8.40 -7.03
CA LEU A 67 -5.81 -7.46 -6.36
C LEU A 67 -6.55 -6.56 -7.36
N TYR A 68 -5.87 -6.08 -8.39
CA TYR A 68 -6.44 -5.20 -9.41
C TYR A 68 -7.39 -5.92 -10.37
N LYS A 69 -7.30 -7.25 -10.45
CA LYS A 69 -8.10 -8.10 -11.33
C LYS A 69 -9.41 -8.59 -10.69
N ILE A 70 -9.64 -8.30 -9.41
CA ILE A 70 -10.86 -8.73 -8.70
C ILE A 70 -12.06 -7.95 -9.27
N PRO A 71 -13.10 -8.63 -9.79
CA PRO A 71 -14.26 -7.97 -10.38
C PRO A 71 -15.34 -7.62 -9.34
N GLY A 72 -16.34 -6.84 -9.80
CA GLY A 72 -17.56 -6.55 -9.05
C GLY A 72 -17.33 -5.81 -7.73
N ASN A 73 -18.25 -6.02 -6.78
CA ASN A 73 -18.24 -5.31 -5.49
C ASN A 73 -17.01 -5.63 -4.65
N ALA A 74 -16.51 -6.87 -4.69
CA ALA A 74 -15.27 -7.25 -4.05
C ALA A 74 -14.09 -6.42 -4.58
N GLY A 75 -14.02 -6.21 -5.90
CA GLY A 75 -13.02 -5.35 -6.53
C GLY A 75 -13.11 -3.89 -6.05
N CYS A 76 -14.32 -3.35 -5.87
CA CYS A 76 -14.51 -2.00 -5.31
C CYS A 76 -13.97 -1.89 -3.88
N LEU A 77 -14.23 -2.90 -3.04
CA LEU A 77 -13.71 -2.96 -1.67
C LEU A 77 -12.18 -3.04 -1.64
N VAL A 78 -11.59 -3.89 -2.50
CA VAL A 78 -10.12 -4.00 -2.62
C VAL A 78 -9.51 -2.69 -3.12
N ARG A 79 -10.09 -2.01 -4.12
CA ARG A 79 -9.59 -0.71 -4.57
C ARG A 79 -9.67 0.37 -3.48
N ARG A 80 -10.72 0.36 -2.67
CA ARG A 80 -10.82 1.25 -1.49
C ARG A 80 -9.76 0.93 -0.44
N ALA A 81 -9.45 -0.36 -0.22
CA ALA A 81 -8.36 -0.76 0.66
C ALA A 81 -6.99 -0.33 0.13
N LEU A 82 -6.74 -0.46 -1.18
CA LEU A 82 -5.52 0.04 -1.83
C LEU A 82 -5.38 1.55 -1.69
N LEU A 83 -6.47 2.31 -1.85
CA LEU A 83 -6.48 3.76 -1.64
C LEU A 83 -6.09 4.13 -0.21
N LYS A 84 -6.55 3.37 0.80
CA LYS A 84 -6.13 3.58 2.20
C LYS A 84 -4.64 3.30 2.40
N ILE A 85 -4.07 2.32 1.69
CA ILE A 85 -2.63 2.02 1.73
C ILE A 85 -1.84 3.16 1.06
N GLU A 86 -2.32 3.66 -0.08
CA GLU A 86 -1.73 4.78 -0.81
C GLU A 86 -1.73 6.04 0.07
N GLU A 87 -2.88 6.42 0.63
CA GLU A 87 -3.02 7.58 1.51
C GLU A 87 -2.10 7.50 2.74
N TYR A 88 -1.99 6.32 3.37
CA TYR A 88 -1.03 6.11 4.45
C TYR A 88 0.42 6.35 4.00
N ALA A 89 0.81 5.83 2.83
CA ALA A 89 2.15 6.03 2.29
C ALA A 89 2.42 7.49 1.88
N GLU A 90 1.40 8.19 1.36
CA GLU A 90 1.47 9.63 1.08
C GLU A 90 1.72 10.44 2.36
N GLN A 91 1.02 10.13 3.46
CA GLN A 91 1.29 10.78 4.75
C GLN A 91 2.75 10.59 5.20
N GLN A 92 3.32 9.41 4.95
CA GLN A 92 4.71 9.11 5.30
C GLN A 92 5.74 9.93 4.49
N LEU A 93 5.36 10.55 3.37
CA LEU A 93 6.25 11.45 2.63
C LEU A 93 6.59 12.72 3.42
N PHE A 94 5.71 13.17 4.32
CA PHE A 94 5.92 14.40 5.09
C PHE A 94 6.95 14.24 6.22
N PHE A 95 7.33 13.01 6.57
CA PHE A 95 8.37 12.77 7.58
C PHE A 95 9.71 12.49 6.91
N LYS A 96 10.75 13.16 7.40
CA LYS A 96 12.11 13.10 6.82
C LYS A 96 12.67 11.68 6.83
N GLU A 97 12.39 10.94 7.89
CA GLU A 97 12.90 9.59 8.14
C GLU A 97 12.27 8.54 7.21
N SER A 98 11.03 8.75 6.76
CA SER A 98 10.28 7.80 5.93
C SER A 98 10.11 8.23 4.47
N HIS A 99 10.47 9.46 4.10
CA HIS A 99 10.26 10.00 2.75
C HIS A 99 10.80 9.08 1.64
N ALA A 100 12.08 8.67 1.71
CA ALA A 100 12.70 7.88 0.66
C ALA A 100 12.05 6.50 0.48
N GLY A 101 11.74 5.81 1.58
CA GLY A 101 11.06 4.51 1.54
C GLY A 101 9.62 4.62 1.02
N SER A 102 8.93 5.70 1.39
CA SER A 102 7.54 5.93 0.98
C SER A 102 7.43 6.33 -0.48
N LYS A 103 8.36 7.17 -0.98
CA LYS A 103 8.46 7.51 -2.41
C LYS A 103 8.67 6.24 -3.25
N LEU A 104 9.67 5.42 -2.91
CA LEU A 104 9.92 4.15 -3.61
C LEU A 104 8.72 3.21 -3.54
N PHE A 105 8.08 3.10 -2.38
CA PHE A 105 6.88 2.27 -2.21
C PHE A 105 5.76 2.71 -3.15
N LEU A 106 5.50 4.01 -3.25
CA LEU A 106 4.47 4.59 -4.11
C LEU A 106 4.78 4.33 -5.59
N GLU A 107 6.00 4.63 -6.04
CA GLU A 107 6.46 4.41 -7.42
C GLU A 107 6.37 2.93 -7.87
N VAL A 108 6.71 2.00 -6.97
CA VAL A 108 6.72 0.57 -7.28
C VAL A 108 5.32 -0.05 -7.31
N ASN A 109 4.38 0.46 -6.52
CA ASN A 109 3.07 -0.17 -6.36
C ASN A 109 1.93 0.57 -7.09
N PHE A 110 2.09 1.86 -7.41
CA PHE A 110 1.04 2.68 -7.98
C PHE A 110 1.53 3.37 -9.26
N GLU A 111 0.97 2.98 -10.41
CA GLU A 111 1.43 3.45 -11.73
C GLU A 111 1.46 4.98 -11.85
N ARG A 112 0.52 5.68 -11.20
CA ARG A 112 0.40 7.14 -11.24
C ARG A 112 1.57 7.88 -10.60
N TRP A 113 2.29 7.20 -9.71
CA TRP A 113 3.44 7.74 -9.00
C TRP A 113 4.74 7.58 -9.76
N LYS A 114 4.78 6.78 -10.82
CA LYS A 114 5.95 6.68 -11.67
C LYS A 114 6.15 8.02 -12.36
N GLU A 115 7.30 8.64 -12.15
CA GLU A 115 7.71 9.81 -12.91
C GLU A 115 7.58 9.48 -14.40
N ALA A 116 6.86 10.33 -15.14
CA ALA A 116 6.84 10.21 -16.58
C ALA A 116 8.28 10.43 -17.05
N LEU A 117 8.94 9.35 -17.47
CA LEU A 117 10.18 9.48 -18.22
C LEU A 117 9.87 10.41 -19.39
N PRO A 118 10.74 11.39 -19.71
CA PRO A 118 10.64 12.11 -20.97
C PRO A 118 10.47 11.05 -22.05
N GLN A 119 9.34 11.06 -22.75
CA GLN A 119 9.16 10.22 -23.93
C GLN A 119 10.37 10.55 -24.80
N ASP A 120 11.20 9.55 -25.11
CA ASP A 120 12.43 9.73 -25.87
C ASP A 120 12.13 10.69 -27.04
N GLU A 121 12.54 11.95 -26.89
CA GLU A 121 12.55 12.88 -27.99
C GLU A 121 13.44 12.18 -29.00
N PRO A 122 12.92 11.82 -30.19
CA PRO A 122 13.70 11.05 -31.15
C PRO A 122 14.98 11.85 -31.34
N LEU A 123 16.11 11.26 -30.94
CA LEU A 123 17.42 11.84 -31.16
C LEU A 123 17.45 12.14 -32.65
N LEU A 124 17.27 13.42 -33.00
CA LEU A 124 17.64 13.91 -34.30
C LEU A 124 19.14 13.68 -34.32
N VAL A 125 19.53 12.52 -34.85
CA VAL A 125 20.89 12.27 -35.27
C VAL A 125 21.09 13.30 -36.36
N GLU A 126 21.57 14.48 -35.97
CA GLU A 126 22.20 15.38 -36.91
C GLU A 126 23.33 14.56 -37.52
N ILE A 127 23.07 14.04 -38.71
CA ILE A 127 24.08 13.43 -39.55
C ILE A 127 24.99 14.60 -39.91
N GLY A 128 25.97 14.86 -39.06
CA GLY A 128 27.06 15.77 -39.35
C GLY A 128 27.74 15.33 -40.66
N PRO A 129 28.45 16.23 -41.36
CA PRO A 129 28.89 16.02 -42.74
C PRO A 129 29.92 14.90 -42.95
N TRP A 130 30.27 14.15 -41.91
CA TRP A 130 31.33 13.16 -41.90
C TRP A 130 30.76 11.77 -41.66
N GLY A 131 29.88 11.33 -42.54
CA GLY A 131 29.63 9.91 -42.76
C GLY A 131 30.85 9.29 -43.45
N ARG A 132 31.56 8.41 -42.74
CA ARG A 132 32.48 7.44 -43.32
C ARG A 132 32.14 6.05 -42.81
#